data_AF-A0A3B0A7A2-F1
#
_entry.id   AF-A0A3B0A7A2-F1
#
_cell.length_a   1.000
_cell.length_b   1.000
_cell.length_c   1.000
_cell.angle_alpha   90.00
_cell.angle_beta   90.00
_cell.angle_gamma   90.00
#
_symmetry.space_group_name_H-M   'P 1'
#
loop_
_entity.id
_entity.type
_entity.pdbx_description
1 polymer ?
#
loop_
_entity_poly.entity_id
_entity_poly.type
_entity_poly.pdbx_seq_one_letter_code
_entity_poly.pdbx_strand_id
1 'polypeptide(L)'
;MTDLVPHRPDATPAVHDAATLAVLAAMEEAAEKHLDAIRPHNTKRGYENDWALWSEFHGWLAERTGHQLPLTAVTKGTLVGFVVWLDTIKIAAPNSIDRRITGVTVTARGLGVEVPKAATVAARKALKPMKADPERLARGRGKAAAATPEQLRQMAAAVPDSLT
;
A
#
# COMPACT_ATOMS: atom_id res chain seq x y z
N MET A 1 -21.87 38.06 -16.34
CA MET A 1 -20.45 38.08 -16.74
C MET A 1 -19.65 38.16 -15.47
N THR A 2 -19.11 37.03 -15.01
CA THR A 2 -18.30 36.96 -13.79
C THR A 2 -16.85 37.13 -14.22
N ASP A 3 -16.18 38.15 -13.70
CA ASP A 3 -14.78 38.43 -13.97
C ASP A 3 -13.89 37.25 -13.55
N LEU A 4 -13.16 36.70 -14.51
CA LEU A 4 -12.08 35.76 -14.28
C LEU A 4 -10.86 36.56 -13.81
N VAL A 5 -10.50 36.41 -12.53
CA VAL A 5 -9.21 36.89 -12.02
C VAL A 5 -8.10 36.17 -12.80
N PRO A 6 -7.14 36.88 -13.43
CA PRO A 6 -6.09 36.22 -14.19
C PRO A 6 -5.14 35.50 -13.22
N HIS A 7 -4.98 34.19 -13.43
CA HIS A 7 -3.91 33.41 -12.83
C HIS A 7 -2.56 33.98 -13.30
N ARG A 8 -1.74 34.44 -12.37
CA ARG A 8 -0.37 34.91 -12.63
C ARG A 8 0.58 33.71 -12.57
N PRO A 9 1.14 33.22 -13.68
CA PRO A 9 2.15 32.18 -13.65
C PRO A 9 3.51 32.88 -13.74
N ASP A 10 4.02 33.37 -12.62
CA ASP A 10 5.40 33.85 -12.58
C ASP A 10 5.95 33.72 -11.16
N ALA A 11 6.15 32.46 -10.76
CA ALA A 11 7.02 32.14 -9.63
C ALA A 11 8.29 31.53 -10.22
N THR A 12 9.30 32.37 -10.42
CA THR A 12 10.69 31.92 -10.57
C THR A 12 11.00 30.99 -9.39
N PRO A 13 11.54 29.78 -9.60
CA PRO A 13 11.85 28.89 -8.49
C PRO A 13 12.81 29.60 -7.54
N ALA A 14 12.43 29.69 -6.27
CA ALA A 14 13.25 30.34 -5.26
C ALA A 14 14.59 29.60 -5.15
N VAL A 15 15.67 30.30 -5.42
CA VAL A 15 17.02 29.80 -5.12
C VAL A 15 17.18 29.89 -3.60
N HIS A 16 17.20 28.75 -2.94
CA HIS A 16 17.36 28.66 -1.49
C HIS A 16 18.83 28.73 -1.10
N ASP A 17 19.16 29.58 -0.13
CA ASP A 17 20.49 29.57 0.49
C ASP A 17 20.70 28.30 1.33
N ALA A 18 21.94 28.05 1.73
CA ALA A 18 22.31 26.84 2.47
C ALA A 18 21.56 26.71 3.81
N ALA A 19 21.27 27.84 4.48
CA ALA A 19 20.51 27.86 5.72
C ALA A 19 19.05 27.42 5.49
N THR A 20 18.44 27.92 4.42
CA THR A 20 17.08 27.54 4.01
C THR A 20 17.01 26.08 3.60
N LEU A 21 17.99 25.58 2.85
CA LEU A 21 18.07 24.16 2.48
C LEU A 21 18.20 23.24 3.71
N ALA A 22 18.98 23.64 4.72
CA ALA A 22 19.10 22.88 5.96
C ALA A 22 17.79 22.85 6.76
N VAL A 23 17.07 23.97 6.82
CA VAL A 23 15.74 24.04 7.45
C VAL A 23 14.74 23.14 6.71
N LEU A 24 14.70 23.20 5.37
CA LEU A 24 13.82 22.36 4.57
C LEU A 24 14.13 20.88 4.76
N ALA A 25 15.41 20.47 4.75
CA ALA A 25 15.80 19.08 5.01
C ALA A 25 15.36 18.60 6.40
N ALA A 26 15.51 19.44 7.44
CA ALA A 26 15.05 19.12 8.78
C ALA A 26 13.51 19.02 8.87
N MET A 27 12.78 19.85 8.11
CA MET A 27 11.33 19.78 8.01
C MET A 27 10.86 18.51 7.31
N GLU A 28 11.52 18.09 6.22
CA GLU A 28 11.23 16.82 5.54
C GLU A 28 11.48 15.63 6.47
N GLU A 29 12.62 15.59 7.18
CA GLU A 29 12.92 14.53 8.15
C GLU A 29 11.90 14.49 9.31
N ALA A 30 11.51 15.65 9.83
CA ALA A 30 10.50 15.74 10.88
C ALA A 30 9.11 15.31 10.40
N ALA A 31 8.75 15.66 9.16
CA ALA A 31 7.52 15.21 8.53
C ALA A 31 7.53 13.68 8.35
N GLU A 32 8.62 13.10 7.85
CA GLU A 32 8.77 11.64 7.74
C GLU A 32 8.60 10.95 9.09
N LYS A 33 9.28 11.45 10.15
CA LYS A 33 9.16 10.93 11.52
C LYS A 33 7.74 11.03 12.05
N HIS A 34 7.07 12.17 11.86
CA HIS A 34 5.70 12.36 12.30
C HIS A 34 4.73 11.43 11.55
N LEU A 35 4.86 11.36 10.22
CA LEU A 35 4.06 10.48 9.38
C LEU A 35 4.26 9.00 9.73
N ASP A 36 5.47 8.60 10.10
CA ASP A 36 5.75 7.24 10.56
C ASP A 36 5.22 6.98 11.98
N ALA A 37 5.23 7.98 12.86
CA ALA A 37 4.67 7.89 14.21
C ALA A 37 3.13 7.80 14.22
N ILE A 38 2.44 8.55 13.35
CA ILE A 38 0.98 8.50 13.24
C ILE A 38 0.48 7.31 12.42
N ARG A 39 1.37 6.60 11.71
CA ARG A 39 0.99 5.44 10.90
C ARG A 39 0.47 4.34 11.84
N PRO A 40 -0.81 3.92 11.74
CA PRO A 40 -1.38 2.97 12.67
C PRO A 40 -0.57 1.67 12.73
N HIS A 41 -0.33 1.14 13.94
CA HIS A 41 0.41 -0.11 14.18
C HIS A 41 -0.09 -1.27 13.31
N ASN A 42 -1.40 -1.33 13.05
CA ASN A 42 -2.02 -2.32 12.18
C ASN A 42 -1.56 -2.24 10.71
N THR A 43 -1.18 -1.05 10.24
CA THR A 43 -0.64 -0.82 8.90
C THR A 43 0.83 -1.24 8.79
N LYS A 44 1.66 -0.99 9.82
CA LYS A 44 3.06 -1.45 9.86
C LYS A 44 3.14 -2.97 9.84
N ARG A 45 2.38 -3.64 10.73
CA ARG A 45 2.21 -5.10 10.73
C ARG A 45 1.63 -5.63 9.40
N GLY A 46 0.76 -4.85 8.75
CA GLY A 46 0.23 -5.19 7.44
C GLY A 46 1.31 -5.28 6.36
N TYR A 47 2.26 -4.33 6.35
CA TYR A 47 3.35 -4.27 5.37
C TYR A 47 4.47 -5.27 5.68
N GLU A 48 4.75 -5.54 6.95
CA GLU A 48 5.64 -6.64 7.35
C GLU A 48 5.12 -7.98 6.82
N ASN A 49 3.82 -8.26 7.01
CA ASN A 49 3.20 -9.48 6.50
C ASN A 49 3.21 -9.55 4.97
N ASP A 50 3.07 -8.41 4.28
CA ASP A 50 3.16 -8.36 2.82
C ASP A 50 4.59 -8.64 2.33
N TRP A 51 5.59 -8.13 3.04
CA TRP A 51 7.00 -8.37 2.76
C TRP A 51 7.44 -9.81 3.07
N ALA A 52 6.84 -10.43 4.09
CA ALA A 52 7.04 -11.85 4.38
C ALA A 52 6.53 -12.73 3.22
N LEU A 53 5.33 -12.43 2.68
CA LEU A 53 4.83 -13.15 1.50
C LEU A 53 5.64 -12.88 0.24
N TRP A 54 6.20 -11.68 0.10
CA TRP A 54 7.13 -11.38 -0.99
C TRP A 54 8.40 -12.24 -0.90
N SER A 55 8.94 -12.39 0.31
CA SER A 55 10.07 -13.30 0.58
C SER A 55 9.72 -14.74 0.27
N GLU A 56 8.52 -15.19 0.64
CA GLU A 56 8.03 -16.53 0.32
C GLU A 56 7.93 -16.76 -1.19
N PHE A 57 7.40 -15.78 -1.94
CA PHE A 57 7.35 -15.84 -3.40
C PHE A 57 8.74 -15.95 -4.03
N HIS A 58 9.73 -15.20 -3.52
CA HIS A 58 11.11 -15.31 -3.98
C HIS A 58 11.70 -16.70 -3.74
N GLY A 59 11.43 -17.31 -2.58
CA GLY A 59 11.82 -18.69 -2.30
C GLY A 59 11.15 -19.69 -3.27
N TRP A 60 9.83 -19.57 -3.45
CA TRP A 60 9.06 -20.39 -4.39
C TRP A 60 9.57 -20.28 -5.83
N LEU A 61 10.01 -19.09 -6.24
CA LEU A 61 10.58 -18.82 -7.55
C LEU A 61 11.97 -19.46 -7.67
N ALA A 62 12.82 -19.32 -6.66
CA ALA A 62 14.15 -19.88 -6.64
C ALA A 62 14.16 -21.41 -6.72
N GLU A 63 13.21 -22.08 -6.05
CA GLU A 63 13.01 -23.54 -6.18
C GLU A 63 12.73 -23.97 -7.63
N ARG A 64 12.10 -23.11 -8.44
CA ARG A 64 11.71 -23.40 -9.83
C ARG A 64 12.73 -22.98 -10.86
N THR A 65 13.46 -21.90 -10.59
CA THR A 65 14.46 -21.35 -11.51
C THR A 65 15.88 -21.79 -11.17
N GLY A 66 16.10 -22.36 -9.99
CA GLY A 66 17.42 -22.66 -9.45
C GLY A 66 18.21 -21.42 -9.02
N HIS A 67 17.59 -20.23 -8.96
CA HIS A 67 18.29 -18.98 -8.67
C HIS A 67 17.52 -18.07 -7.72
N GLN A 68 18.17 -17.72 -6.59
CA GLN A 68 17.64 -16.79 -5.60
C GLN A 68 17.84 -15.35 -6.06
N LEU A 69 16.72 -14.61 -6.22
CA LEU A 69 16.75 -13.18 -6.47
C LEU A 69 16.79 -12.40 -5.15
N PRO A 70 17.48 -11.25 -5.09
CA PRO A 70 17.41 -10.37 -3.93
C PRO A 70 15.98 -9.87 -3.74
N LEU A 71 15.52 -9.75 -2.50
CA LEU A 71 14.17 -9.27 -2.19
C LEU A 71 13.92 -7.84 -2.70
N THR A 72 14.98 -7.07 -2.91
CA THR A 72 14.93 -5.73 -3.49
C THR A 72 14.74 -5.73 -5.01
N ALA A 73 14.71 -6.88 -5.69
CA ALA A 73 14.42 -6.99 -7.11
C ALA A 73 12.93 -6.75 -7.43
N VAL A 74 12.45 -5.52 -7.20
CA VAL A 74 11.06 -5.10 -7.43
C VAL A 74 10.89 -4.60 -8.87
N THR A 75 11.03 -5.53 -9.81
CA THR A 75 10.92 -5.28 -11.25
C THR A 75 9.49 -5.49 -11.75
N LYS A 76 9.23 -5.13 -13.02
CA LYS A 76 7.96 -5.47 -13.68
C LYS A 76 7.69 -6.97 -13.66
N GLY A 77 8.70 -7.79 -13.93
CA GLY A 77 8.56 -9.25 -13.99
C GLY A 77 8.21 -9.85 -12.64
N THR A 78 8.96 -9.48 -11.59
CA THR A 78 8.76 -10.02 -10.24
C THR A 78 7.44 -9.57 -9.62
N LEU A 79 7.01 -8.30 -9.81
CA LEU A 79 5.71 -7.85 -9.32
C LEU A 79 4.53 -8.51 -10.05
N VAL A 80 4.60 -8.69 -11.37
CA VAL A 80 3.55 -9.41 -12.12
C VAL A 80 3.53 -10.89 -11.72
N GLY A 81 4.70 -11.52 -11.61
CA GLY A 81 4.83 -12.90 -11.14
C GLY A 81 4.23 -13.10 -9.75
N PHE A 82 4.48 -12.17 -8.83
CA PHE A 82 3.89 -12.20 -7.49
C PHE A 82 2.37 -12.08 -7.51
N VAL A 83 1.80 -11.21 -8.35
CA VAL A 83 0.34 -11.10 -8.52
C VAL A 83 -0.26 -12.41 -9.00
N VAL A 84 0.34 -13.05 -10.01
CA VAL A 84 -0.11 -14.35 -10.53
C VAL A 84 0.02 -15.43 -9.45
N TRP A 85 1.15 -15.49 -8.76
CA TRP A 85 1.38 -16.45 -7.68
C TRP A 85 0.38 -16.30 -6.53
N LEU A 86 0.05 -15.06 -6.15
CA LEU A 86 -0.97 -14.81 -5.13
C LEU A 86 -2.36 -15.30 -5.59
N ASP A 87 -2.71 -15.14 -6.87
CA ASP A 87 -3.99 -15.61 -7.42
C ASP A 87 -4.04 -17.14 -7.54
N THR A 88 -2.97 -17.77 -8.02
CA THR A 88 -3.02 -19.19 -8.42
C THR A 88 -2.50 -20.15 -7.35
N ILE A 89 -1.55 -19.72 -6.51
CA ILE A 89 -0.95 -20.56 -5.47
C ILE A 89 -1.55 -20.22 -4.11
N LYS A 90 -1.64 -18.93 -3.77
CA LYS A 90 -2.22 -18.51 -2.49
C LYS A 90 -3.74 -18.36 -2.51
N ILE A 91 -4.36 -18.43 -3.68
CA ILE A 91 -5.82 -18.29 -3.86
C ILE A 91 -6.31 -17.02 -3.14
N ALA A 92 -5.54 -15.93 -3.24
CA ALA A 92 -5.84 -14.70 -2.55
C ALA A 92 -6.99 -13.95 -3.22
N ALA A 93 -7.78 -13.23 -2.42
CA ALA A 93 -8.82 -12.35 -2.93
C ALA A 93 -8.21 -11.16 -3.69
N PRO A 94 -8.80 -10.70 -4.82
CA PRO A 94 -8.26 -9.60 -5.63
C PRO A 94 -7.96 -8.32 -4.85
N ASN A 95 -8.80 -7.97 -3.87
CA ASN A 95 -8.58 -6.79 -3.02
C ASN A 95 -7.39 -6.97 -2.07
N SER A 96 -7.15 -8.20 -1.59
CA SER A 96 -5.96 -8.51 -0.80
C SER A 96 -4.70 -8.45 -1.66
N ILE A 97 -4.77 -8.88 -2.93
CA ILE A 97 -3.65 -8.78 -3.88
C ILE A 97 -3.30 -7.32 -4.13
N ASP A 98 -4.28 -6.45 -4.40
CA ASP A 98 -4.04 -5.00 -4.62
C ASP A 98 -3.34 -4.34 -3.43
N ARG A 99 -3.81 -4.67 -2.22
CA ARG A 99 -3.21 -4.19 -0.98
C ARG A 99 -1.76 -4.66 -0.84
N ARG A 100 -1.49 -5.94 -1.15
CA ARG A 100 -0.15 -6.54 -1.09
C ARG A 100 0.83 -5.93 -2.10
N ILE A 101 0.38 -5.59 -3.31
CA ILE A 101 1.19 -4.83 -4.27
C ILE A 101 1.65 -3.52 -3.61
N THR A 102 0.72 -2.80 -2.99
CA THR A 102 1.02 -1.53 -2.32
C THR A 102 2.01 -1.74 -1.17
N GLY A 103 1.75 -2.71 -0.28
CA GLY A 103 2.63 -3.03 0.84
C GLY A 103 4.06 -3.34 0.42
N VAL A 104 4.25 -4.24 -0.55
CA VAL A 104 5.59 -4.56 -1.09
C VAL A 104 6.28 -3.32 -1.64
N THR A 105 5.59 -2.50 -2.43
CA THR A 105 6.22 -1.31 -3.03
C THR A 105 6.53 -0.21 -2.01
N VAL A 106 5.75 -0.10 -0.94
CA VAL A 106 6.02 0.86 0.15
C VAL A 106 7.20 0.38 0.97
N THR A 107 7.23 -0.91 1.35
CA THR A 107 8.36 -1.49 2.07
C THR A 107 9.66 -1.38 1.26
N ALA A 108 9.64 -1.71 -0.03
CA ALA A 108 10.82 -1.59 -0.89
C ALA A 108 11.36 -0.16 -0.97
N ARG A 109 10.47 0.85 -1.11
CA ARG A 109 10.89 2.27 -1.08
C ARG A 109 11.49 2.67 0.26
N GLY A 110 10.92 2.17 1.37
CA GLY A 110 11.49 2.37 2.72
C GLY A 110 12.88 1.74 2.89
N LEU A 111 13.23 0.75 2.06
CA LEU A 111 14.57 0.15 2.00
C LEU A 111 15.49 0.85 0.98
N GLY A 112 15.10 2.01 0.44
CA GLY A 112 15.89 2.76 -0.54
C GLY A 112 15.83 2.23 -1.98
N VAL A 113 14.90 1.30 -2.28
CA VAL A 113 14.76 0.75 -3.63
C VAL A 113 13.89 1.65 -4.50
N GLU A 114 14.40 2.04 -5.66
CA GLU A 114 13.58 2.66 -6.69
C GLU A 114 12.63 1.61 -7.29
N VAL A 115 11.32 1.85 -7.17
CA VAL A 115 10.29 0.99 -7.74
C VAL A 115 9.75 1.60 -9.04
N PRO A 116 10.03 1.02 -10.22
CA PRO A 116 9.60 1.60 -11.48
C PRO A 116 8.07 1.72 -11.56
N LYS A 117 7.57 2.90 -11.95
CA LYS A 117 6.12 3.13 -12.12
C LYS A 117 5.49 2.08 -13.04
N ALA A 118 6.18 1.75 -14.13
CA ALA A 118 5.74 0.73 -15.10
C ALA A 118 5.53 -0.66 -14.47
N ALA A 119 6.30 -1.01 -13.44
CA ALA A 119 6.14 -2.29 -12.74
C ALA A 119 4.81 -2.33 -11.97
N THR A 120 4.48 -1.28 -11.23
CA THR A 120 3.21 -1.17 -10.49
C THR A 120 1.99 -1.11 -11.41
N VAL A 121 2.10 -0.43 -12.55
CA VAL A 121 1.06 -0.37 -13.57
C VAL A 121 0.82 -1.75 -14.17
N ALA A 122 1.89 -2.48 -14.51
CA ALA A 122 1.79 -3.84 -15.05
C ALA A 122 1.15 -4.82 -14.06
N ALA A 123 1.55 -4.75 -12.79
CA ALA A 123 0.97 -5.58 -11.72
C ALA A 123 -0.54 -5.34 -11.57
N ARG A 124 -0.97 -4.07 -11.54
CA ARG A 124 -2.41 -3.73 -11.48
C ARG A 124 -3.16 -4.08 -12.76
N LYS A 125 -2.51 -4.02 -13.92
CA LYS A 125 -3.08 -4.50 -15.19
C LYS A 125 -3.33 -6.02 -15.14
N ALA A 126 -2.40 -6.79 -14.57
CA ALA A 126 -2.56 -8.24 -14.38
C ALA A 126 -3.68 -8.58 -13.37
N LEU A 127 -3.90 -7.72 -12.37
CA LEU A 127 -4.98 -7.85 -11.39
C LEU A 127 -6.38 -7.54 -11.96
N LYS A 128 -6.47 -6.69 -13.00
CA LYS A 128 -7.76 -6.18 -13.49
C LYS A 128 -8.75 -7.29 -13.91
N PRO A 129 -8.36 -8.33 -14.66
CA PRO A 129 -9.27 -9.43 -14.99
C PRO A 129 -9.77 -10.18 -13.73
N MET A 130 -8.91 -10.34 -12.72
CA MET A 130 -9.26 -11.03 -11.48
C MET A 130 -10.35 -10.28 -10.68
N LYS A 131 -10.36 -8.94 -10.78
CA LYS A 131 -11.40 -8.10 -10.16
C LYS A 131 -12.74 -8.14 -10.92
N ALA A 132 -12.76 -8.63 -12.16
CA ALA A 132 -13.97 -8.81 -12.94
C ALA A 132 -14.57 -10.22 -12.79
N ASP A 133 -13.88 -11.11 -12.08
CA ASP A 133 -14.24 -12.51 -11.89
C ASP A 133 -15.01 -12.70 -10.57
N PRO A 134 -16.30 -13.08 -10.62
CA PRO A 134 -17.13 -13.26 -9.43
C PRO A 134 -16.61 -14.34 -8.46
N GLU A 135 -16.06 -15.44 -8.98
CA GLU A 135 -15.54 -16.54 -8.15
C GLU A 135 -14.31 -16.08 -7.38
N ARG A 136 -13.42 -15.34 -8.05
CA ARG A 136 -12.25 -14.73 -7.39
C ARG A 136 -12.63 -13.70 -6.35
N LEU A 137 -13.67 -12.89 -6.61
CA LEU A 137 -14.17 -11.90 -5.65
C LEU A 137 -14.75 -12.57 -4.39
N ALA A 138 -15.40 -13.73 -4.54
CA ALA A 138 -15.99 -14.47 -3.43
C ALA A 138 -14.94 -15.01 -2.42
N ARG A 139 -13.65 -15.06 -2.80
CA ARG A 139 -12.56 -15.47 -1.89
C ARG A 139 -12.31 -14.49 -0.73
N GLY A 140 -12.81 -13.26 -0.83
CA GLY A 140 -12.65 -12.25 0.22
C GLY A 140 -13.49 -12.53 1.47
N ARG A 141 -13.23 -11.81 2.57
CA ARG A 141 -13.98 -11.95 3.85
C ARG A 141 -15.47 -11.55 3.78
N GLY A 142 -16.02 -11.31 2.59
CA GLY A 142 -17.36 -10.77 2.39
C GLY A 142 -17.51 -9.33 2.93
N LYS A 143 -18.69 -8.76 2.76
CA LYS A 143 -19.06 -7.55 3.51
C LYS A 143 -19.35 -7.96 4.96
N ALA A 144 -18.91 -7.17 5.93
CA ALA A 144 -19.37 -7.34 7.30
C ALA A 144 -20.90 -7.25 7.33
N ALA A 145 -21.56 -8.14 8.06
CA ALA A 145 -23.00 -8.07 8.26
C ALA A 145 -23.34 -6.71 8.91
N ALA A 146 -24.44 -6.09 8.46
CA ALA A 146 -24.93 -4.89 9.10
C ALA A 146 -25.28 -5.19 10.56
N ALA A 147 -24.90 -4.29 11.47
CA ALA A 147 -25.28 -4.40 12.87
C ALA A 147 -26.81 -4.37 12.99
N THR A 148 -27.39 -5.31 13.73
CA THR A 148 -28.84 -5.32 13.96
C THR A 148 -29.22 -4.27 15.02
N PRO A 149 -30.47 -3.77 15.03
CA PRO A 149 -30.94 -2.86 16.08
C PRO A 149 -30.79 -3.43 17.50
N GLU A 150 -30.77 -4.75 17.65
CA GLU A 150 -30.55 -5.43 18.93
C GLU A 150 -29.07 -5.40 19.34
N GLN A 151 -28.15 -5.65 18.41
CA GLN A 151 -26.72 -5.49 18.65
C GLN A 151 -26.36 -4.05 19.02
N LEU A 152 -26.99 -3.06 18.38
CA LEU A 152 -26.80 -1.65 18.72
C LEU A 152 -27.28 -1.32 20.16
N ARG A 153 -28.41 -1.92 20.59
CA ARG A 153 -28.91 -1.77 21.97
C ARG A 153 -28.00 -2.44 23.00
N GLN A 154 -27.46 -3.61 22.69
CA GLN A 154 -26.49 -4.30 23.56
C GLN A 154 -25.18 -3.52 23.68
N MET A 155 -24.69 -2.93 22.58
CA MET A 155 -23.52 -2.06 22.60
C MET A 155 -23.75 -0.81 23.46
N ALA A 156 -24.92 -0.17 23.33
CA ALA A 156 -25.27 1.00 24.15
C ALA A 156 -25.33 0.68 25.65
N ALA A 157 -25.90 -0.47 26.02
CA ALA A 157 -25.98 -0.92 27.41
C ALA A 157 -24.62 -1.34 28.02
N ALA A 158 -23.63 -1.64 27.19
CA ALA A 158 -22.31 -2.07 27.61
C ALA A 158 -21.30 -0.92 27.76
N VAL A 159 -21.65 0.31 27.35
CA VAL A 159 -20.83 1.50 27.57
C VAL A 159 -21.03 1.96 29.03
N PRO A 160 -19.99 1.99 29.87
CA PRO A 160 -20.11 2.51 31.23
C PRO A 160 -20.43 4.00 31.21
N ASP A 161 -21.33 4.45 32.10
CA ASP A 161 -21.79 5.86 32.23
C ASP A 161 -20.67 6.86 32.61
N SER A 162 -19.42 6.43 32.70
CA SER A 162 -18.27 7.24 33.11
C SER A 162 -17.61 8.03 31.96
N LEU A 163 -18.32 8.28 30.86
CA LEU A 163 -17.89 9.23 29.83
C LEU A 163 -18.65 10.55 30.03
N THR A 164 -18.23 11.31 31.04
CA THR A 164 -18.53 12.74 31.20
C THR A 164 -17.32 13.57 30.80
#